data_AF-A0A9R1MAK5-F1
#
_entry.id   AF-A0A9R1MAK5-F1
#
_cell.length_a   1.000
_cell.length_b   1.000
_cell.length_c   1.000
_cell.angle_alpha   90.00
_cell.angle_beta   90.00
_cell.angle_gamma   90.00
#
_symmetry.space_group_name_H-M   'P 1'
#
loop_
_entity.id
_entity.type
_entity.pdbx_description
1 polymer ?
#
loop_
_entity_poly.entity_id
_entity_poly.type
_entity_poly.pdbx_seq_one_letter_code
_entity_poly.pdbx_strand_id
1 'polypeptide(L)'
;MRDCWHHIEKKLGDQYPPLHSACCNTIRDAKDIHCVCDRFTAHELTLLSLAKFAMATHVCGNGLHTDTHCAGYRVPEIKLPPPPASST
;
A
#
# COMPACT_ATOMS: atom_id res chain seq x y z
N MET A 1 8.93 -4.74 -3.99
CA MET A 1 7.60 -5.15 -3.47
C MET A 1 7.70 -6.13 -2.31
N ARG A 2 8.60 -7.13 -2.36
CA ARG A 2 8.89 -7.95 -1.18
C ARG A 2 9.31 -7.12 0.03
N ASP A 3 9.99 -6.00 -0.22
CA ASP A 3 10.42 -5.03 0.81
C ASP A 3 9.25 -4.41 1.59
N CYS A 4 8.03 -4.46 1.04
CA CYS A 4 6.83 -3.97 1.69
C CYS A 4 6.11 -5.04 2.53
N TRP A 5 6.49 -6.31 2.42
CA TRP A 5 5.74 -7.42 3.03
C TRP A 5 5.57 -7.28 4.53
N HIS A 6 6.62 -6.87 5.25
CA HIS A 6 6.53 -6.63 6.69
C HIS A 6 5.45 -5.62 7.08
N HIS A 7 5.15 -4.62 6.23
CA HIS A 7 4.14 -3.60 6.52
C HIS A 7 2.74 -4.00 6.07
N ILE A 8 2.62 -4.87 5.06
CA ILE A 8 1.34 -5.24 4.46
C ILE A 8 0.87 -6.63 4.85
N GLU A 9 1.66 -7.39 5.61
CA GLU A 9 1.26 -8.67 6.16
C GLU A 9 0.02 -8.53 7.04
N LYS A 10 -0.95 -9.45 6.92
CA LYS A 10 -2.23 -9.40 7.63
C LYS A 10 -2.06 -9.28 9.14
N LYS A 11 -1.16 -10.07 9.74
CA LYS A 11 -1.06 -10.24 11.20
C LYS A 11 -0.10 -9.31 11.92
N LEU A 12 0.87 -8.72 11.21
CA LEU A 12 1.98 -7.99 11.85
C LEU A 12 2.13 -6.55 11.36
N GLY A 13 1.87 -6.28 10.08
CA GLY A 13 2.25 -5.01 9.48
C GLY A 13 1.45 -3.79 9.93
N ASP A 14 2.14 -2.66 10.08
CA ASP A 14 1.57 -1.38 10.51
C ASP A 14 1.08 -0.50 9.37
N GLN A 15 1.05 -1.00 8.12
CA GLN A 15 0.54 -0.31 6.91
C GLN A 15 1.13 1.07 6.60
N TYR A 16 2.08 1.56 7.40
CA TYR A 16 2.71 2.88 7.32
C TYR A 16 4.23 2.72 7.17
N PRO A 17 4.71 2.28 5.99
CA PRO A 17 6.14 2.22 5.73
C PRO A 17 6.77 3.62 5.86
N PRO A 18 7.99 3.73 6.43
CA PRO A 18 8.72 4.99 6.45
C PRO A 18 8.93 5.52 5.02
N LEU A 19 8.75 6.83 4.81
CA LEU A 19 8.80 7.46 3.47
C LEU A 19 10.11 7.22 2.71
N HIS A 20 11.23 7.04 3.43
CA HIS A 20 12.56 6.79 2.85
C HIS A 20 12.97 5.30 2.87
N SER A 21 12.06 4.39 3.24
CA SER A 21 12.31 2.95 3.24
C SER A 21 12.43 2.39 1.82
N ALA A 22 13.08 1.22 1.70
CA ALA A 22 13.12 0.47 0.45
C ALA A 22 11.72 0.15 -0.10
N CYS A 23 10.74 -0.07 0.79
CA CYS A 23 9.34 -0.25 0.41
C CYS A 23 8.78 0.99 -0.30
N CYS A 24 8.84 2.17 0.33
CA CYS A 24 8.29 3.38 -0.28
C CYS A 24 9.05 3.80 -1.54
N ASN A 25 10.37 3.64 -1.59
CA ASN A 25 11.12 3.89 -2.82
C ASN A 25 10.63 2.98 -3.95
N THR A 26 10.46 1.69 -3.69
CA THR A 26 9.94 0.75 -4.70
C THR A 26 8.52 1.11 -5.16
N ILE A 27 7.65 1.54 -4.25
CA ILE A 27 6.30 1.96 -4.59
C ILE A 27 6.33 3.23 -5.45
N ARG A 28 7.10 4.24 -5.05
CA ARG A 28 7.23 5.50 -5.80
C ARG A 28 7.81 5.29 -7.20
N ASP A 29 8.77 4.38 -7.33
CA ASP A 29 9.44 4.08 -8.61
C ASP A 29 8.60 3.16 -9.52
N ALA A 30 7.50 2.59 -9.01
CA ALA A 30 6.61 1.76 -9.79
C ALA A 30 5.84 2.60 -10.82
N LYS A 31 6.16 2.40 -12.11
CA LYS A 31 5.47 3.09 -13.23
C LYS A 31 3.96 2.86 -13.26
N ASP A 32 3.54 1.65 -12.88
CA ASP A 32 2.15 1.26 -12.76
C ASP A 32 2.01 0.42 -11.50
N ILE A 33 1.62 1.08 -10.41
CA ILE A 33 1.39 0.42 -9.13
C ILE A 33 0.18 -0.50 -9.17
N HIS A 34 -0.75 -0.28 -10.08
CA HIS A 34 -1.92 -1.12 -10.24
C HIS A 34 -1.56 -2.46 -10.89
N CYS A 35 -0.58 -2.49 -11.81
CA CYS A 35 -0.04 -3.72 -12.38
C CYS A 35 0.59 -4.65 -11.32
N VAL A 36 1.02 -4.11 -10.18
CA VAL A 36 1.53 -4.93 -9.06
C VAL A 36 0.42 -5.83 -8.49
N CYS A 37 -0.83 -5.37 -8.53
CA CYS A 37 -1.97 -6.14 -8.04
C CYS A 37 -2.11 -7.47 -8.78
N ASP A 38 -1.91 -7.49 -10.10
CA ASP A 38 -2.04 -8.70 -10.92
C ASP A 38 -0.86 -9.66 -10.74
N ARG A 39 0.21 -9.22 -10.10
CA ARG A 39 1.40 -10.04 -9.82
C ARG A 39 1.30 -10.80 -8.50
N PHE A 40 0.36 -10.44 -7.62
CA PHE A 40 0.16 -11.20 -6.39
C PHE A 40 -0.35 -12.60 -6.72
N THR A 41 0.38 -13.59 -6.23
CA THR A 41 -0.04 -14.99 -6.31
C THR A 41 -1.16 -15.27 -5.30
N ALA A 42 -1.97 -16.29 -5.57
CA ALA A 42 -3.01 -16.73 -4.63
C ALA A 42 -2.43 -17.04 -3.24
N HIS A 43 -1.21 -17.60 -3.17
CA HIS A 43 -0.53 -17.87 -1.91
C HIS A 43 -0.18 -16.58 -1.16
N GLU A 44 0.40 -15.59 -1.83
CA GLU A 44 0.72 -14.30 -1.21
C GLU A 44 -0.55 -13.60 -0.69
N LEU A 45 -1.66 -13.66 -1.43
CA LEU A 45 -2.94 -13.10 -1.01
C LEU A 45 -3.52 -13.78 0.24
N THR A 46 -3.08 -14.99 0.59
CA THR A 46 -3.44 -15.60 1.89
C THR A 46 -2.74 -14.92 3.06
N LEU A 47 -1.54 -14.38 2.85
CA LEU A 47 -0.66 -13.80 3.88
C LEU A 47 -0.75 -12.26 3.95
N LEU A 48 -0.90 -11.60 2.81
CA LEU A 48 -0.84 -10.15 2.67
C LEU A 48 -2.23 -9.51 2.68
N SER A 49 -2.35 -8.32 3.26
CA SER A 49 -3.56 -7.52 3.26
C SER A 49 -3.52 -6.48 2.15
N LEU A 50 -4.42 -6.61 1.18
CA LEU A 50 -4.56 -5.63 0.10
C LEU A 50 -5.02 -4.26 0.60
N ALA A 51 -5.78 -4.21 1.71
CA ALA A 51 -6.12 -2.95 2.36
C ALA A 51 -4.88 -2.25 2.94
N LYS A 52 -3.96 -3.02 3.56
CA LYS A 52 -2.68 -2.46 4.05
C LYS A 52 -1.77 -2.07 2.90
N PHE A 53 -1.77 -2.83 1.81
CA PHE A 53 -1.06 -2.46 0.60
C PHE A 53 -1.59 -1.16 0.01
N ALA A 54 -2.91 -1.01 -0.14
CA ALA A 54 -3.53 0.23 -0.61
C ALA A 54 -3.12 1.43 0.25
N MET A 55 -3.15 1.29 1.59
CA MET A 55 -2.68 2.32 2.51
C MET A 55 -1.18 2.63 2.34
N ALA A 56 -0.33 1.61 2.30
CA ALA A 56 1.10 1.77 2.10
C ALA A 56 1.39 2.52 0.78
N THR A 57 0.68 2.19 -0.29
CA THR A 57 0.87 2.85 -1.58
C THR A 57 0.45 4.32 -1.56
N HIS A 58 -0.64 4.61 -0.88
CA HIS A 58 -1.13 5.97 -0.68
C HIS A 58 -0.13 6.80 0.13
N VAL A 59 0.38 6.27 1.24
CA VAL A 59 1.37 6.92 2.11
C VAL A 59 2.68 7.21 1.36
N CYS A 60 3.13 6.28 0.52
CA CYS A 60 4.35 6.45 -0.27
C CYS A 60 4.18 7.38 -1.49
N GLY A 61 2.98 7.93 -1.72
CA GLY A 61 2.70 8.91 -2.78
C GLY A 61 2.45 8.33 -4.17
N ASN A 62 2.24 7.02 -4.29
CA ASN A 62 1.86 6.35 -5.53
C ASN A 62 0.69 5.40 -5.28
N GLY A 63 -0.44 5.97 -4.85
CA GLY A 63 -1.61 5.23 -4.40
C GLY A 63 -2.35 4.52 -5.54
N LEU A 64 -2.97 3.38 -5.22
CA LEU A 64 -3.94 2.76 -6.11
C LEU A 64 -5.12 3.71 -6.37
N HIS A 65 -5.67 3.65 -7.59
CA HIS A 65 -6.82 4.45 -7.96
C HIS A 65 -8.06 4.03 -7.16
N THR A 66 -8.84 5.01 -6.71
CA THR A 66 -10.11 4.75 -6.02
C THR A 66 -11.09 4.03 -6.95
N ASP A 67 -11.91 3.15 -6.37
CA ASP A 67 -12.94 2.36 -7.05
C ASP A 67 -12.43 1.36 -8.11
N THR A 68 -11.11 1.19 -8.26
CA THR A 68 -10.54 0.12 -9.07
C THR A 68 -10.37 -1.18 -8.26
N HIS A 69 -10.14 -2.27 -8.97
CA HIS A 69 -9.94 -3.59 -8.37
C HIS A 69 -8.47 -3.98 -8.39
N CYS A 70 -7.90 -4.19 -7.21
CA CYS A 70 -6.56 -4.72 -7.02
C CYS A 70 -6.67 -6.18 -6.57
N ALA A 71 -6.38 -7.16 -7.43
CA ALA A 71 -6.43 -8.60 -7.08
C ALA A 71 -7.76 -9.03 -6.41
N GLY A 72 -8.89 -8.50 -6.90
CA GLY A 72 -10.22 -8.76 -6.34
C GLY A 72 -10.62 -7.89 -5.14
N TYR A 73 -9.71 -7.07 -4.61
CA TYR A 73 -10.02 -6.04 -3.62
C TYR A 73 -10.44 -4.73 -4.29
N ARG A 74 -11.62 -4.21 -3.95
CA ARG A 74 -12.04 -2.88 -4.38
C ARG A 74 -11.35 -1.82 -3.53
N VAL A 75 -10.61 -0.93 -4.17
CA VAL A 75 -9.85 0.14 -3.51
C VAL A 75 -10.82 1.21 -3.00
N PRO A 76 -10.90 1.45 -1.68
CA PRO A 76 -11.76 2.48 -1.12
C PRO A 76 -11.15 3.87 -1.34
N GLU A 77 -11.96 4.90 -1.13
CA GLU A 77 -11.46 6.26 -0.96
C GLU A 77 -10.64 6.32 0.35
N ILE A 78 -9.32 6.47 0.24
CA ILE A 78 -8.44 6.58 1.40
C ILE A 78 -8.42 8.04 1.87
N LYS A 79 -9.19 8.34 2.92
CA LYS A 79 -9.09 9.61 3.64
C LYS A 79 -8.06 9.47 4.75
N LEU A 80 -6.87 10.00 4.53
CA LEU A 80 -5.93 10.18 5.65
C LEU A 80 -6.56 11.16 6.66
N PRO A 81 -6.42 10.91 7.97
CA PRO A 81 -6.71 11.95 8.95
C PRO A 81 -5.85 13.18 8.62
N PRO A 82 -6.40 14.41 8.74
CA PRO A 82 -5.63 15.61 8.50
C PRO A 82 -4.36 15.57 9.36
N PRO A 83 -3.20 16.04 8.84
CA PRO A 83 -1.98 16.09 9.63
C PRO A 83 -2.27 16.86 10.93
N PRO A 84 -1.73 16.42 12.09
CA PRO A 84 -1.91 17.14 13.33
C PRO A 84 -1.48 18.59 13.08
N ALA A 85 -2.40 19.52 13.34
CA ALA A 85 -2.16 20.95 13.15
C ALA A 85 -0.83 21.30 13.81
N SER A 86 0.14 21.76 13.01
CA SER A 86 1.41 22.22 13.54
C SER A 86 1.11 23.42 14.44
N SER A 87 1.13 23.20 15.76
CA SER A 87 1.08 24.27 16.75
C SER A 87 2.26 25.20 16.45
N THR A 88 1.93 26.40 15.95
CA THR A 88 2.86 27.53 15.82
C THR A 88 3.08 28.14 17.19
#